data_AF-A0ABD0VRP5-F1
#
_entry.id   AF-A0ABD0VRP5-F1
#
_cell.length_a   1.000
_cell.length_b   1.000
_cell.length_c   1.000
_cell.angle_alpha   90.00
_cell.angle_beta   90.00
_cell.angle_gamma   90.00
#
_symmetry.space_group_name_H-M   'P 1'
#
loop_
_entity.id
_entity.type
_entity.pdbx_description
1 polymer ?
#
loop_
_entity_poly.entity_id
_entity_poly.type
_entity_poly.pdbx_seq_one_letter_code
_entity_poly.pdbx_strand_id
1 'polypeptide(L)'
;MADRVYPSAKPNPNPPQSAANGGATATNGGGGTQPSFPPTKSQLYNRPMYRPQPPAKRRRTRRGCCRACCCWLVLILISLIILAALAGGIFYILYRPQRPNFSVSSVQLTTLNVSASNQVTSKLNIAVTARNPNKKIVFFYDPISISVTSDGADFGDGSFPGFVHQKKNTTVMRTTATSSGQSVDPSVAATLKKSTVNLDIDLETKAGVKLGGFKTKKMKIRVHCAGIRVPVPKGKKTSSPSTPDVSCKVKLRFKIWKWTF
;
A
#
# COMPACT_ATOMS: atom_id res chain seq x y z
N MET A 1 -5.34 -1.64 50.23
CA MET A 1 -4.83 -0.44 50.92
C MET A 1 -3.83 0.26 50.00
N ALA A 2 -3.94 1.57 49.86
CA ALA A 2 -3.08 2.39 49.02
C ALA A 2 -2.04 3.09 49.90
N ASP A 3 -0.76 3.01 49.54
CA ASP A 3 0.28 3.87 50.10
C ASP A 3 0.84 4.77 49.00
N ARG A 4 0.53 6.06 49.10
CA ARG A 4 1.11 7.14 48.29
C ARG A 4 2.10 7.88 49.17
N VAL A 5 3.38 7.68 48.87
CA VAL A 5 4.49 8.45 49.43
C VAL A 5 4.43 9.89 48.89
N TYR A 6 4.32 10.87 49.79
CA TYR A 6 4.48 12.30 49.50
C TYR A 6 5.95 12.72 49.68
N PRO A 7 6.54 13.47 48.75
CA PRO A 7 7.78 14.19 49.01
C PRO A 7 7.54 15.54 49.72
N SER A 8 8.43 15.79 50.69
CA SER A 8 8.45 16.86 51.68
C SER A 8 8.33 18.31 51.17
N ALA A 9 7.60 19.11 51.96
CA ALA A 9 7.62 20.56 51.90
C ALA A 9 8.96 21.12 52.45
N LYS A 10 9.54 22.12 51.78
CA LYS A 10 10.61 22.97 52.33
C LYS A 10 10.00 24.13 53.13
N PRO A 11 10.66 24.59 54.22
CA PRO A 11 10.05 25.51 55.18
C PRO A 11 10.09 26.97 54.71
N ASN A 12 9.05 27.71 55.07
CA ASN A 12 8.99 29.17 55.03
C ASN A 12 9.66 29.72 56.31
N PRO A 13 10.46 30.81 56.26
CA PRO A 13 10.96 31.44 57.48
C PRO A 13 9.87 32.34 58.08
N ASN A 14 9.46 32.03 59.30
CA ASN A 14 8.63 32.90 60.13
C ASN A 14 9.51 33.86 60.97
N PRO A 15 8.93 34.98 61.44
CA PRO A 15 9.66 36.11 62.03
C PRO A 15 9.95 35.86 63.52
N PRO A 16 10.89 36.61 64.14
CA PRO A 16 11.02 36.60 65.60
C PRO A 16 10.09 37.63 66.26
N GLN A 17 9.33 37.16 67.25
CA GLN A 17 8.69 37.98 68.28
C GLN A 17 9.67 38.34 69.41
N SER A 18 9.31 39.45 70.05
CA SER A 18 9.85 40.19 71.20
C SER A 18 10.39 39.45 72.43
N ALA A 19 11.41 40.07 73.05
CA ALA A 19 11.66 40.30 74.50
C ALA A 19 13.12 40.80 74.65
N ALA A 20 13.59 41.64 75.57
CA ALA A 20 13.06 42.50 76.61
C ALA A 20 14.23 43.41 77.11
N ASN A 21 13.87 44.49 77.81
CA ASN A 21 14.59 45.19 78.89
C ASN A 21 15.80 46.12 78.67
N GLY A 22 15.66 47.28 79.36
CA GLY A 22 16.71 48.17 79.89
C GLY A 22 16.94 49.42 79.01
N GLY A 23 16.79 50.66 79.45
CA GLY A 23 16.55 51.29 80.74
C GLY A 23 16.97 52.77 80.63
N ALA A 24 16.41 53.63 81.49
CA ALA A 24 16.78 55.04 81.73
C ALA A 24 16.42 56.04 80.59
N THR A 25 15.90 57.26 80.83
CA THR A 25 15.71 58.09 82.04
C THR A 25 14.83 59.29 81.66
N ALA A 26 13.89 59.65 82.56
CA ALA A 26 13.55 61.03 83.02
C ALA A 26 13.08 62.09 81.96
N THR A 27 12.14 63.03 82.17
CA THR A 27 11.44 63.57 83.35
C THR A 27 10.27 64.46 82.87
N ASN A 28 9.17 64.50 83.65
CA ASN A 28 8.23 65.60 83.99
C ASN A 28 7.96 66.76 83.00
N GLY A 29 6.76 67.36 82.87
CA GLY A 29 5.55 67.38 83.70
C GLY A 29 4.82 68.74 83.51
N GLY A 30 3.51 68.81 83.82
CA GLY A 30 2.70 70.04 83.91
C GLY A 30 2.20 70.57 82.55
N GLY A 31 0.92 70.88 82.30
CA GLY A 31 -0.08 71.54 83.15
C GLY A 31 -0.36 72.93 82.55
N GLY A 32 -1.47 73.12 81.82
CA GLY A 32 -1.81 74.45 81.27
C GLY A 32 -2.84 74.47 80.14
N THR A 33 -4.08 74.79 80.50
CA THR A 33 -5.07 75.64 79.79
C THR A 33 -5.14 75.67 78.26
N GLN A 34 -6.25 75.18 77.72
CA GLN A 34 -6.79 75.50 76.39
C GLN A 34 -7.15 76.99 76.25
N PRO A 35 -6.91 77.56 75.06
CA PRO A 35 -7.96 78.37 74.43
C PRO A 35 -8.33 77.92 73.00
N SER A 36 -9.62 78.10 72.73
CA SER A 36 -10.39 77.73 71.53
C SER A 36 -10.02 78.52 70.27
N PHE A 37 -10.00 77.85 69.12
CA PHE A 37 -10.01 78.45 67.78
C PHE A 37 -10.89 77.62 66.80
N PRO A 38 -11.54 78.29 65.81
CA PRO A 38 -12.82 77.91 65.20
C PRO A 38 -12.79 76.72 64.20
N PRO A 39 -13.96 76.14 63.85
CA PRO A 39 -14.07 74.85 63.18
C PRO A 39 -13.39 74.82 61.80
N THR A 40 -12.51 73.83 61.64
CA THR A 40 -11.82 73.48 60.39
C THR A 40 -12.83 73.10 59.31
N LYS A 41 -12.97 73.92 58.26
CA LYS A 41 -13.50 73.44 56.98
C LYS A 41 -12.54 72.40 56.43
N SER A 42 -12.96 71.13 56.46
CA SER A 42 -12.20 70.02 55.90
C SER A 42 -12.03 70.21 54.39
N GLN A 43 -10.84 70.63 53.98
CA GLN A 43 -10.37 70.52 52.60
C GLN A 43 -10.37 69.03 52.23
N LEU A 44 -11.31 68.61 51.38
CA LEU A 44 -11.33 67.28 50.79
C LEU A 44 -10.12 67.14 49.85
N TYR A 45 -9.00 66.68 50.40
CA TYR A 45 -7.88 66.23 49.58
C TYR A 45 -8.24 64.86 49.00
N ASN A 46 -8.65 64.84 47.74
CA ASN A 46 -8.98 63.62 47.00
C ASN A 46 -7.70 62.81 46.75
N ARG A 47 -7.30 61.96 47.69
CA ARG A 47 -6.28 60.92 47.45
C ARG A 47 -6.89 59.85 46.55
N PRO A 48 -6.28 59.50 45.40
CA PRO A 48 -6.71 58.31 44.68
C PRO A 48 -6.51 57.10 45.59
N MET A 49 -7.62 56.50 46.02
CA MET A 49 -7.59 55.28 46.81
C MET A 49 -6.94 54.17 45.98
N TYR A 50 -5.85 53.62 46.48
CA TYR A 50 -5.28 52.38 45.99
C TYR A 50 -6.34 51.27 46.16
N ARG A 51 -7.01 50.94 45.05
CA ARG A 51 -7.97 49.84 44.99
C ARG A 51 -7.16 48.54 44.95
N PRO A 52 -7.36 47.60 45.90
CA PRO A 52 -6.73 46.29 45.81
C PRO A 52 -7.16 45.64 44.49
N GLN A 53 -6.19 45.37 43.61
CA GLN A 53 -6.46 44.57 42.42
C GLN A 53 -6.86 43.17 42.89
N PRO A 54 -7.98 42.60 42.39
CA PRO A 54 -8.35 41.24 42.74
C PRO A 54 -7.21 40.29 42.35
N PRO A 55 -6.93 39.23 43.13
CA PRO A 55 -5.84 38.32 42.83
C PRO A 55 -6.00 37.82 41.40
N ALA A 56 -4.92 37.95 40.60
CA ALA A 56 -4.90 37.48 39.23
C ALA A 56 -5.38 36.02 39.23
N LYS A 57 -6.59 35.78 38.71
CA LYS A 57 -7.11 34.43 38.54
C LYS A 57 -6.08 33.69 37.71
N ARG A 58 -5.30 32.79 38.32
CA ARG A 58 -4.46 31.84 37.58
C ARG A 58 -5.40 31.17 36.59
N ARG A 59 -5.31 31.57 35.31
CA ARG A 59 -5.95 30.83 34.23
C ARG A 59 -5.31 29.46 34.28
N ARG A 60 -5.99 28.50 34.92
CA ARG A 60 -5.72 27.07 34.71
C ARG A 60 -5.87 26.89 33.22
N THR A 61 -4.74 26.84 32.52
CA THR A 61 -4.68 26.50 31.12
C THR A 61 -5.42 25.17 31.00
N ARG A 62 -6.62 25.19 30.41
CA ARG A 62 -7.37 23.99 30.03
C ARG A 62 -6.61 23.30 28.89
N ARG A 63 -5.38 22.84 29.15
CA ARG A 63 -4.53 22.07 28.23
C ARG A 63 -4.73 20.56 28.39
N GLY A 64 -5.79 20.14 29.10
CA GLY A 64 -6.04 18.72 29.43
C GLY A 64 -7.02 17.98 28.52
N CYS A 65 -7.86 18.65 27.74
CA CYS A 65 -8.95 17.97 27.02
C CYS A 65 -8.49 17.36 25.66
N CYS A 66 -7.59 18.03 24.94
CA CYS A 66 -7.09 17.51 23.65
C CYS A 66 -6.18 16.28 23.79
N ARG A 67 -5.39 16.15 24.87
CA ARG A 67 -4.43 15.04 25.00
C ARG A 67 -5.11 13.72 25.32
N ALA A 68 -6.13 13.73 26.19
CA ALA A 68 -6.92 12.53 26.50
C ALA A 68 -7.77 12.07 25.29
N CYS A 69 -8.42 13.00 24.58
CA CYS A 69 -9.19 12.68 23.37
C CYS A 69 -8.32 12.11 22.25
N CYS A 70 -7.16 12.74 21.97
CA CYS A 70 -6.22 12.21 20.96
C CYS A 70 -5.62 10.86 21.37
N CYS A 71 -5.31 10.62 22.64
CA CYS A 71 -4.84 9.31 23.11
C CYS A 71 -5.90 8.21 22.93
N TRP A 72 -7.18 8.50 23.21
CA TRP A 72 -8.27 7.55 22.98
C TRP A 72 -8.48 7.26 21.49
N LEU A 73 -8.42 8.27 20.62
CA LEU A 73 -8.48 8.06 19.17
C LEU A 73 -7.32 7.21 18.66
N VAL A 74 -6.10 7.42 19.16
CA VAL A 74 -4.93 6.61 18.81
C VAL A 74 -5.11 5.17 19.30
N LEU A 75 -5.62 4.95 20.53
CA LEU A 75 -5.90 3.61 21.04
C LEU A 75 -6.97 2.89 20.22
N ILE A 76 -8.02 3.59 19.79
CA ILE A 76 -9.06 3.07 18.89
C ILE A 76 -8.46 2.73 17.53
N LEU A 77 -7.61 3.59 16.96
CA LEU A 77 -6.94 3.29 15.69
C LEU A 77 -6.03 2.07 15.82
N ILE A 78 -5.25 1.96 16.89
CA ILE A 78 -4.40 0.80 17.15
C ILE A 78 -5.24 -0.46 17.31
N SER A 79 -6.34 -0.41 18.06
CA SER A 79 -7.22 -1.58 18.24
C SER A 79 -7.87 -2.01 16.93
N LEU A 80 -8.31 -1.06 16.08
CA LEU A 80 -8.81 -1.34 14.74
C LEU A 80 -7.76 -1.97 13.84
N ILE A 81 -6.51 -1.50 13.88
CA ILE A 81 -5.40 -2.09 13.13
C ILE A 81 -5.13 -3.52 13.59
N ILE A 82 -5.11 -3.77 14.91
CA ILE A 82 -4.93 -5.12 15.46
C ILE A 82 -6.07 -6.03 15.03
N LEU A 83 -7.32 -5.58 15.13
CA LEU A 83 -8.49 -6.35 14.70
C LEU A 83 -8.42 -6.67 13.20
N ALA A 84 -8.05 -5.68 12.37
CA ALA A 84 -7.87 -5.86 10.94
C ALA A 84 -6.73 -6.84 10.62
N ALA A 85 -5.62 -6.78 11.37
CA ALA A 85 -4.49 -7.71 11.22
C ALA A 85 -4.90 -9.14 11.60
N LEU A 86 -5.64 -9.34 12.69
CA LEU A 86 -6.18 -10.64 13.10
C LEU A 86 -7.15 -11.21 12.06
N ALA A 87 -8.13 -10.40 11.62
CA ALA A 87 -9.08 -10.79 10.59
C ALA A 87 -8.37 -11.13 9.26
N GLY A 88 -7.39 -10.31 8.87
CA GLY A 88 -6.54 -10.54 7.70
C GLY A 88 -5.70 -11.82 7.82
N GLY A 89 -5.14 -12.08 8.99
CA GLY A 89 -4.37 -13.30 9.27
C GLY A 89 -5.24 -14.56 9.18
N ILE A 90 -6.43 -14.55 9.79
CA ILE A 90 -7.40 -15.65 9.69
C ILE A 90 -7.81 -15.86 8.23
N PHE A 91 -8.12 -14.79 7.51
CA PHE A 91 -8.47 -14.87 6.09
C PHE A 91 -7.32 -15.46 5.26
N TYR A 92 -6.08 -15.03 5.50
CA TYR A 92 -4.91 -15.56 4.81
C TYR A 92 -4.71 -17.06 5.05
N ILE A 93 -4.83 -17.51 6.31
CA ILE A 93 -4.68 -18.93 6.67
C ILE A 93 -5.80 -19.79 6.07
N LEU A 94 -7.04 -19.30 6.05
CA LEU A 94 -8.21 -20.05 5.55
C LEU A 94 -8.30 -20.13 4.02
N TYR A 95 -7.85 -19.08 3.33
CA TYR A 95 -7.97 -18.99 1.87
C TYR A 95 -6.68 -19.30 1.13
N ARG A 96 -5.50 -19.08 1.76
CA ARG A 96 -4.15 -19.23 1.18
C ARG A 96 -4.14 -18.91 -0.33
N PRO A 97 -4.37 -17.64 -0.71
CA PRO A 97 -4.51 -17.27 -2.11
C PRO A 97 -3.20 -17.58 -2.84
N GLN A 98 -3.25 -18.59 -3.71
CA GLN A 98 -2.16 -18.96 -4.58
C GLN A 98 -2.39 -18.39 -5.97
N ARG A 99 -1.31 -18.02 -6.65
CA ARG A 99 -1.40 -17.54 -8.03
C ARG A 99 -1.60 -18.75 -8.97
N PRO A 100 -2.43 -18.62 -10.02
CA PRO A 100 -2.52 -19.65 -11.04
C PRO A 100 -1.17 -19.78 -11.76
N ASN A 101 -0.82 -21.02 -12.13
CA ASN A 101 0.38 -21.30 -12.89
C ASN A 101 0.02 -21.48 -14.38
N PHE A 102 0.83 -20.92 -15.26
CA PHE A 102 0.73 -21.09 -16.71
C PHE A 102 2.03 -21.70 -17.21
N SER A 103 1.93 -22.80 -17.94
CA SER A 103 3.04 -23.42 -18.63
C SER A 103 2.69 -23.65 -20.09
N VAL A 104 3.70 -23.59 -20.95
CA VAL A 104 3.54 -24.01 -22.35
C VAL A 104 3.69 -25.52 -22.39
N SER A 105 2.76 -26.21 -23.04
CA SER A 105 2.73 -27.68 -23.05
C SER A 105 3.23 -28.26 -24.36
N SER A 106 2.85 -27.64 -25.47
CA SER A 106 3.38 -28.01 -26.77
C SER A 106 3.44 -26.81 -27.71
N VAL A 107 4.54 -26.64 -28.41
CA VAL A 107 4.67 -25.69 -29.52
C VAL A 107 5.13 -26.44 -30.74
N GLN A 108 4.39 -26.30 -31.84
CA GLN A 108 4.73 -26.94 -33.10
C GLN A 108 4.73 -25.90 -34.20
N LEU A 109 5.90 -25.68 -34.79
CA LEU A 109 6.07 -24.82 -35.96
C LEU A 109 5.67 -25.62 -37.22
N THR A 110 4.48 -25.36 -37.74
CA THR A 110 3.92 -26.12 -38.86
C THR A 110 4.46 -25.64 -40.20
N THR A 111 4.55 -24.33 -40.39
CA THR A 111 5.12 -23.71 -41.59
C THR A 111 6.00 -22.55 -41.19
N LEU A 112 7.15 -22.44 -41.84
CA LEU A 112 8.01 -21.26 -41.81
C LEU A 112 8.52 -21.04 -43.23
N ASN A 113 8.20 -19.88 -43.80
CA ASN A 113 8.69 -19.47 -45.10
C ASN A 113 9.32 -18.09 -44.97
N VAL A 114 10.54 -17.95 -45.46
CA VAL A 114 11.31 -16.70 -45.47
C VAL A 114 11.52 -16.34 -46.93
N SER A 115 10.85 -15.28 -47.39
CA SER A 115 10.96 -14.76 -48.75
C SER A 115 12.33 -14.11 -48.97
N ALA A 116 12.72 -13.95 -50.24
CA ALA A 116 13.93 -13.22 -50.64
C ALA A 116 13.89 -11.74 -50.22
N SER A 117 12.69 -11.18 -50.02
CA SER A 117 12.45 -9.83 -49.48
C SER A 117 12.53 -9.76 -47.94
N ASN A 118 13.06 -10.77 -47.26
CA ASN A 118 13.09 -10.91 -45.80
C ASN A 118 11.70 -10.86 -45.14
N GLN A 119 10.67 -11.26 -45.88
CA GLN A 119 9.31 -11.42 -45.35
C GLN A 119 9.14 -12.81 -44.76
N VAL A 120 8.68 -12.88 -43.52
CA VAL A 120 8.44 -14.14 -42.81
C VAL A 120 6.95 -14.43 -42.78
N THR A 121 6.59 -15.64 -43.21
CA THR A 121 5.25 -16.20 -43.07
C THR A 121 5.38 -17.47 -42.24
N SER A 122 4.65 -17.54 -41.15
CA SER A 122 4.73 -18.70 -40.26
C SER A 122 3.39 -19.09 -39.66
N LYS A 123 3.26 -20.37 -39.29
CA LYS A 123 2.08 -20.95 -38.67
C LYS A 123 2.51 -21.89 -37.55
N LEU A 124 2.03 -21.63 -36.35
CA LEU A 124 2.39 -22.36 -35.15
C LEU A 124 1.16 -22.90 -34.45
N ASN A 125 1.19 -24.17 -34.05
CA ASN A 125 0.20 -24.73 -33.14
C ASN A 125 0.74 -24.64 -31.71
N ILE A 126 -0.02 -24.00 -30.83
CA ILE A 126 0.39 -23.72 -29.46
C ILE A 126 -0.62 -24.35 -28.52
N ALA A 127 -0.12 -25.08 -27.53
CA ALA A 127 -0.90 -25.56 -26.39
C ALA A 127 -0.34 -24.97 -25.10
N VAL A 128 -1.20 -24.33 -24.31
CA VAL A 128 -0.86 -23.74 -23.01
C VAL A 128 -1.70 -24.42 -21.94
N THR A 129 -1.07 -24.81 -20.84
CA THR A 129 -1.73 -25.36 -19.66
C THR A 129 -1.86 -24.29 -18.60
N ALA A 130 -3.09 -24.04 -18.17
CA ALA A 130 -3.41 -23.20 -17.04
C ALA A 130 -3.83 -24.07 -15.84
N ARG A 131 -3.13 -23.94 -14.71
CA ARG A 131 -3.40 -24.68 -13.47
C ARG A 131 -3.83 -23.73 -12.35
N ASN A 132 -5.03 -23.95 -11.83
CA ASN A 132 -5.54 -23.23 -10.65
C ASN A 132 -5.37 -24.10 -9.40
N PRO A 133 -4.38 -23.85 -8.53
CA PRO A 133 -4.20 -24.65 -7.32
C PRO A 133 -5.19 -24.30 -6.20
N ASN A 134 -5.97 -23.23 -6.34
CA ASN A 134 -6.85 -22.74 -5.28
C ASN A 134 -8.10 -23.61 -5.10
N LYS A 135 -8.44 -23.89 -3.84
CA LYS A 135 -9.63 -24.69 -3.49
C LYS A 135 -10.91 -23.86 -3.39
N LYS A 136 -10.78 -22.55 -3.14
CA LYS A 136 -11.92 -21.64 -2.88
C LYS A 136 -12.06 -20.53 -3.92
N ILE A 137 -11.03 -20.31 -4.73
CA ILE A 137 -10.93 -19.21 -5.69
C ILE A 137 -11.21 -19.71 -7.10
N VAL A 138 -12.16 -19.07 -7.78
CA VAL A 138 -12.43 -19.27 -9.21
C VAL A 138 -11.88 -18.07 -9.95
N PHE A 139 -11.13 -18.30 -11.03
CA PHE A 139 -10.69 -17.23 -11.93
C PHE A 139 -11.59 -17.19 -13.15
N PHE A 140 -11.80 -16.01 -13.68
CA PHE A 140 -12.51 -15.84 -14.95
C PHE A 140 -11.69 -14.93 -15.84
N TYR A 141 -11.44 -15.39 -17.05
CA TYR A 141 -10.56 -14.76 -18.03
C TYR A 141 -11.37 -14.25 -19.22
N ASP A 142 -11.04 -13.06 -19.68
CA ASP A 142 -11.44 -12.57 -21.00
C ASP A 142 -10.68 -13.32 -22.11
N PRO A 143 -11.07 -13.15 -23.39
CA PRO A 143 -10.27 -13.64 -24.50
C PRO A 143 -8.81 -13.27 -24.32
N ILE A 144 -7.94 -14.26 -24.55
CA ILE A 144 -6.51 -14.12 -24.35
C ILE A 144 -5.88 -13.89 -25.71
N SER A 145 -5.21 -12.77 -25.88
CA SER A 145 -4.40 -12.49 -27.06
C SER A 145 -3.01 -13.09 -26.87
N ILE A 146 -2.48 -13.72 -27.91
CA ILE A 146 -1.16 -14.34 -27.93
C ILE A 146 -0.36 -13.65 -29.01
N SER A 147 0.88 -13.31 -28.70
CA SER A 147 1.88 -12.84 -29.66
C SER A 147 3.13 -13.69 -29.50
N VAL A 148 3.64 -14.23 -30.60
CA VAL A 148 4.84 -15.07 -30.62
C VAL A 148 5.97 -14.29 -31.28
N THR A 149 7.09 -14.14 -30.58
CA THR A 149 8.25 -13.42 -31.10
C THR A 149 9.53 -14.25 -30.99
N SER A 150 10.52 -13.96 -31.83
CA SER A 150 11.89 -14.50 -31.72
C SER A 150 12.86 -13.36 -31.99
N ASP A 151 13.74 -13.05 -31.05
CA ASP A 151 14.82 -12.06 -31.23
C ASP A 151 14.34 -10.73 -31.84
N GLY A 152 13.12 -10.29 -31.49
CA GLY A 152 12.50 -9.05 -31.98
C GLY A 152 11.65 -9.18 -33.26
N ALA A 153 11.65 -10.34 -33.93
CA ALA A 153 10.77 -10.62 -35.06
C ALA A 153 9.46 -11.26 -34.61
N ASP A 154 8.36 -10.93 -35.31
CA ASP A 154 7.03 -11.46 -35.03
C ASP A 154 6.74 -12.72 -35.88
N PHE A 155 6.37 -13.79 -35.19
CA PHE A 155 6.04 -15.12 -35.74
C PHE A 155 4.53 -15.35 -35.73
N GLY A 156 3.77 -14.42 -35.16
CA GLY A 156 2.36 -14.32 -35.40
C GLY A 156 1.55 -14.27 -34.14
N ASP A 157 0.30 -13.90 -34.40
CA ASP A 157 -0.69 -13.69 -33.38
C ASP A 157 -1.73 -14.79 -33.39
N GLY A 158 -2.26 -15.06 -32.21
CA GLY A 158 -3.35 -15.98 -31.99
C GLY A 158 -4.24 -15.50 -30.87
N SER A 159 -5.33 -16.22 -30.64
CA SER A 159 -6.16 -15.96 -29.47
C SER A 159 -6.74 -17.24 -28.89
N PHE A 160 -7.04 -17.20 -27.60
CA PHE A 160 -7.87 -18.17 -26.93
C PHE A 160 -9.22 -17.56 -26.52
N PRO A 161 -10.30 -18.33 -26.55
CA PRO A 161 -11.56 -17.88 -25.98
C PRO A 161 -11.43 -17.63 -24.48
N GLY A 162 -12.20 -16.66 -23.99
CA GLY A 162 -12.33 -16.43 -22.55
C GLY A 162 -12.96 -17.66 -21.88
N PHE A 163 -12.51 -17.95 -20.66
CA PHE A 163 -12.96 -19.15 -19.94
C PHE A 163 -13.01 -18.91 -18.43
N VAL A 164 -13.79 -19.77 -17.75
CA VAL A 164 -13.90 -19.78 -16.30
C VAL A 164 -13.05 -20.92 -15.75
N HIS A 165 -12.03 -20.57 -14.99
CA HIS A 165 -11.09 -21.51 -14.40
C HIS A 165 -11.53 -21.90 -13.00
N GLN A 166 -12.18 -23.06 -12.93
CA GLN A 166 -12.74 -23.61 -11.70
C GLN A 166 -11.66 -23.94 -10.65
N LYS A 167 -12.10 -24.15 -9.41
CA LYS A 167 -11.25 -24.52 -8.26
C LYS A 167 -10.51 -25.83 -8.55
N LYS A 168 -9.21 -25.90 -8.22
CA LYS A 168 -8.34 -27.08 -8.43
C LYS A 168 -8.34 -27.63 -9.87
N ASN A 169 -8.68 -26.83 -10.87
CA ASN A 169 -8.78 -27.30 -12.23
C ASN A 169 -7.48 -27.07 -13.03
N THR A 170 -7.19 -27.98 -13.95
CA THR A 170 -6.12 -27.83 -14.95
C THR A 170 -6.78 -27.82 -16.32
N THR A 171 -6.54 -26.77 -17.09
CA THR A 171 -7.18 -26.58 -18.39
C THR A 171 -6.10 -26.43 -19.45
N VAL A 172 -6.17 -27.26 -20.50
CA VAL A 172 -5.27 -27.19 -21.64
C VAL A 172 -5.98 -26.47 -22.76
N MET A 173 -5.36 -25.41 -23.27
CA MET A 173 -5.92 -24.54 -24.30
C MET A 173 -5.06 -24.65 -25.54
N ARG A 174 -5.69 -24.83 -26.69
CA ARG A 174 -5.01 -25.00 -27.99
C ARG A 174 -5.45 -23.91 -28.95
N THR A 175 -4.50 -23.34 -29.67
CA THR A 175 -4.78 -22.37 -30.73
C THR A 175 -3.67 -22.41 -31.78
N THR A 176 -3.93 -21.75 -32.90
CA THR A 176 -2.97 -21.55 -33.97
C THR A 176 -2.58 -20.08 -34.00
N ALA A 177 -1.29 -19.78 -33.99
CA ALA A 177 -0.75 -18.46 -34.26
C ALA A 177 -0.26 -18.40 -35.71
N THR A 178 -0.53 -17.29 -36.40
CA THR A 178 -0.16 -17.09 -37.79
C THR A 178 0.44 -15.72 -38.02
N SER A 179 1.52 -15.66 -38.79
CA SER A 179 2.11 -14.42 -39.31
C SER A 179 2.15 -14.49 -40.84
N SER A 180 1.82 -13.39 -41.49
CA SER A 180 1.78 -13.26 -42.95
C SER A 180 2.60 -12.06 -43.42
N GLY A 181 3.77 -12.32 -43.99
CA GLY A 181 4.54 -11.31 -44.72
C GLY A 181 5.23 -10.26 -43.86
N GLN A 182 5.54 -10.57 -42.60
CA GLN A 182 6.18 -9.61 -41.71
C GLN A 182 7.64 -9.38 -42.14
N SER A 183 8.02 -8.12 -42.35
CA SER A 183 9.40 -7.76 -42.65
C SER A 183 10.27 -7.97 -41.42
N VAL A 184 11.34 -8.74 -41.57
CA VAL A 184 12.27 -9.09 -40.49
C VAL A 184 13.67 -8.59 -40.83
N ASP A 185 14.42 -8.20 -39.79
CA ASP A 185 15.80 -7.78 -39.95
C ASP A 185 16.66 -8.89 -40.60
N PRO A 186 17.58 -8.57 -41.52
CA PRO A 186 18.44 -9.56 -42.17
C PRO A 186 19.20 -10.48 -41.20
N SER A 187 19.58 -9.98 -40.02
CA SER A 187 20.27 -10.75 -38.98
C SER A 187 19.40 -11.85 -38.37
N VAL A 188 18.11 -11.55 -38.19
CA VAL A 188 17.12 -12.52 -37.68
C VAL A 188 16.73 -13.49 -38.79
N ALA A 189 16.62 -13.03 -40.04
CA ALA A 189 16.40 -13.88 -41.20
C ALA A 189 17.54 -14.91 -41.40
N ALA A 190 18.78 -14.57 -41.09
CA ALA A 190 19.90 -15.51 -41.07
C ALA A 190 19.78 -16.54 -39.93
N THR A 191 19.31 -16.12 -38.76
CA THR A 191 19.06 -17.01 -37.61
C THR A 191 17.90 -17.97 -37.88
N LEU A 192 16.92 -17.56 -38.66
CA LEU A 192 15.78 -18.38 -39.10
C LEU A 192 16.16 -19.54 -40.03
N LYS A 193 17.30 -19.44 -40.72
CA LYS A 193 17.85 -20.53 -41.54
C LYS A 193 18.52 -21.61 -40.70
N LYS A 194 18.66 -21.43 -39.38
CA LYS A 194 19.18 -22.44 -38.45
C LYS A 194 18.14 -23.54 -38.21
N SER A 195 18.60 -24.68 -37.69
CA SER A 195 17.73 -25.84 -37.41
C SER A 195 16.77 -25.63 -36.23
N THR A 196 17.04 -24.67 -35.36
CA THR A 196 16.28 -24.42 -34.12
C THR A 196 16.13 -22.91 -33.91
N VAL A 197 14.94 -22.50 -33.50
CA VAL A 197 14.58 -21.09 -33.21
C VAL A 197 14.13 -20.98 -31.75
N ASN A 198 14.47 -19.88 -31.10
CA ASN A 198 14.06 -19.57 -29.73
C ASN A 198 12.83 -18.66 -29.77
N LEU A 199 11.69 -19.17 -29.33
CA LEU A 199 10.44 -18.41 -29.30
C LEU A 199 10.18 -17.88 -27.88
N ASP A 200 9.68 -16.66 -27.84
CA ASP A 200 9.06 -16.04 -26.70
C ASP A 200 7.56 -15.90 -26.98
N ILE A 201 6.73 -16.31 -26.03
CA ILE A 201 5.28 -16.27 -26.12
C ILE A 201 4.76 -15.30 -25.07
N ASP A 202 4.13 -14.24 -25.53
CA ASP A 202 3.44 -13.27 -24.69
C ASP A 202 1.94 -13.49 -24.77
N LEU A 203 1.28 -13.57 -23.62
CA LEU A 203 -0.17 -13.66 -23.51
C LEU A 203 -0.71 -12.45 -22.76
N GLU A 204 -1.65 -11.72 -23.35
CA GLU A 204 -2.36 -10.60 -22.70
C GLU A 204 -3.84 -10.96 -22.51
N THR A 205 -4.34 -10.76 -21.29
CA THR A 205 -5.76 -10.96 -20.97
C THR A 205 -6.19 -10.08 -19.80
N LYS A 206 -7.49 -10.06 -19.51
CA LYS A 206 -8.03 -9.52 -18.26
C LYS A 206 -8.58 -10.67 -17.44
N ALA A 207 -8.15 -10.78 -16.18
CA ALA A 207 -8.64 -11.79 -15.26
C ALA A 207 -9.28 -11.16 -14.03
N GLY A 208 -10.37 -11.76 -13.56
CA GLY A 208 -10.99 -11.44 -12.28
C GLY A 208 -11.05 -12.66 -11.38
N VAL A 209 -11.33 -12.41 -10.10
CA VAL A 209 -11.42 -13.42 -9.05
C VAL A 209 -12.85 -13.47 -8.54
N LYS A 210 -13.41 -14.68 -8.46
CA LYS A 210 -14.68 -14.95 -7.81
C LYS A 210 -14.44 -15.76 -6.55
N LEU A 211 -14.89 -15.23 -5.42
CA LEU A 211 -14.83 -15.85 -4.10
C LEU A 211 -16.24 -15.94 -3.52
N GLY A 212 -16.82 -17.15 -3.53
CA GLY A 212 -18.22 -17.34 -3.17
C GLY A 212 -19.16 -16.52 -4.08
N GLY A 213 -19.98 -15.66 -3.48
CA GLY A 213 -20.87 -14.73 -4.18
C GLY A 213 -20.19 -13.44 -4.67
N PHE A 214 -18.99 -13.12 -4.18
CA PHE A 214 -18.30 -11.87 -4.52
C PHE A 214 -17.43 -12.05 -5.78
N LYS A 215 -17.54 -11.10 -6.71
CA LYS A 215 -16.72 -11.03 -7.93
C LYS A 215 -15.89 -9.74 -7.91
N THR A 216 -14.60 -9.85 -8.13
CA THR A 216 -13.72 -8.68 -8.26
C THR A 216 -13.75 -8.10 -9.67
N LYS A 217 -13.32 -6.84 -9.82
CA LYS A 217 -13.11 -6.23 -11.14
C LYS A 217 -11.98 -6.95 -11.87
N LYS A 218 -12.13 -7.11 -13.18
CA LYS A 218 -11.09 -7.71 -14.02
C LYS A 218 -9.86 -6.78 -14.10
N MET A 219 -8.68 -7.36 -13.94
CA MET A 219 -7.39 -6.69 -14.03
C MET A 219 -6.61 -7.22 -15.23
N LYS A 220 -5.85 -6.35 -15.90
CA LYS A 220 -4.99 -6.77 -17.02
C LYS A 220 -3.83 -7.60 -16.49
N ILE A 221 -3.56 -8.72 -17.14
CA ILE A 221 -2.48 -9.64 -16.85
C ILE A 221 -1.68 -9.86 -18.14
N ARG A 222 -0.37 -9.83 -18.03
CA ARG A 222 0.55 -10.27 -19.08
C ARG A 222 1.33 -11.47 -18.60
N VAL A 223 1.30 -12.56 -19.35
CA VAL A 223 2.06 -13.77 -19.09
C VAL A 223 3.17 -13.84 -20.12
N HIS A 224 4.42 -13.90 -19.68
CA HIS A 224 5.58 -13.95 -20.56
C HIS A 224 6.30 -15.29 -20.37
N CYS A 225 6.36 -16.08 -21.43
CA CYS A 225 7.06 -17.36 -21.51
C CYS A 225 8.27 -17.16 -22.42
N ALA A 226 9.48 -17.37 -21.92
CA ALA A 226 10.70 -17.13 -22.71
C ALA A 226 11.54 -18.40 -22.86
N GLY A 227 12.34 -18.46 -23.93
CA GLY A 227 13.35 -19.50 -24.12
C GLY A 227 12.80 -20.85 -24.63
N ILE A 228 11.71 -20.82 -25.39
CA ILE A 228 11.11 -22.03 -25.96
C ILE A 228 11.86 -22.40 -27.24
N ARG A 229 12.60 -23.51 -27.21
CA ARG A 229 13.33 -24.00 -28.39
C ARG A 229 12.42 -24.84 -29.26
N VAL A 230 12.28 -24.47 -30.53
CA VAL A 230 11.45 -25.19 -31.50
C VAL A 230 12.26 -25.53 -32.75
N PRO A 231 12.24 -26.79 -33.23
CA PRO A 231 12.91 -27.16 -34.46
C PRO A 231 12.19 -26.54 -35.66
N VAL A 232 12.97 -26.06 -36.62
CA VAL A 232 12.45 -25.48 -37.86
C VAL A 232 12.01 -26.60 -38.80
N PRO A 233 10.79 -26.55 -39.38
CA PRO A 233 10.37 -27.52 -40.39
C PRO A 233 11.30 -27.46 -41.60
N LYS A 234 11.92 -28.60 -41.95
CA LYS A 234 12.75 -28.74 -43.17
C LYS A 234 11.86 -29.24 -44.32
N GLY A 235 11.59 -28.37 -45.29
CA GLY A 235 10.76 -28.69 -46.46
C GLY A 235 9.26 -28.72 -46.14
N LYS A 236 8.47 -29.57 -46.84
CA LYS A 236 7.01 -29.70 -46.65
C LYS A 236 6.59 -30.42 -45.35
N LYS A 237 7.54 -30.79 -44.48
CA LYS A 237 7.26 -31.60 -43.27
C LYS A 237 7.10 -30.69 -42.06
N THR A 238 6.02 -30.89 -41.31
CA THR A 238 5.77 -30.20 -40.03
C THR A 238 6.87 -30.52 -39.03
N SER A 239 7.26 -29.53 -38.21
CA SER A 239 8.24 -29.77 -37.14
C SER A 239 7.67 -30.70 -36.06
N SER A 240 8.55 -31.39 -35.34
CA SER A 240 8.15 -32.19 -34.18
C SER A 240 7.65 -31.24 -33.07
N PRO A 241 6.53 -31.55 -32.40
CA PRO A 241 6.04 -30.74 -31.29
C PRO A 241 7.09 -30.67 -30.19
N SER A 242 7.54 -29.46 -29.90
CA SER A 242 8.39 -29.21 -28.73
C SER A 242 7.51 -29.17 -27.51
N THR A 243 7.88 -29.89 -26.45
CA THR A 243 7.24 -29.86 -25.13
C THR A 243 8.15 -29.12 -24.14
N PRO A 244 8.33 -27.80 -24.30
CA PRO A 244 9.09 -27.02 -23.36
C PRO A 244 8.25 -26.97 -22.08
N ASP A 245 8.55 -27.77 -21.05
CA ASP A 245 7.90 -27.62 -19.73
C ASP A 245 8.39 -26.33 -19.06
N VAL A 246 8.06 -25.20 -19.69
CA VAL A 246 8.55 -23.86 -19.36
C VAL A 246 7.47 -23.16 -18.58
N SER A 247 7.79 -22.86 -17.33
CA SER A 247 6.96 -22.04 -16.46
C SER A 247 6.98 -20.60 -16.92
N CYS A 248 5.80 -20.01 -17.13
CA CYS A 248 5.68 -18.64 -17.58
C CYS A 248 5.62 -17.64 -16.42
N LYS A 249 6.19 -16.45 -16.62
CA LYS A 249 6.16 -15.36 -15.63
C LYS A 249 4.89 -14.54 -15.80
N VAL A 250 4.04 -14.53 -14.77
CA VAL A 250 2.81 -13.75 -14.74
C VAL A 250 3.07 -12.38 -14.14
N LYS A 251 2.91 -11.31 -14.93
CA LYS A 251 2.99 -9.90 -14.50
C LYS A 251 1.59 -9.28 -14.46
N LEU A 252 1.21 -8.75 -13.30
CA LEU A 252 -0.02 -7.98 -13.14
C LEU A 252 0.21 -6.55 -13.65
N ARG A 253 -0.65 -6.07 -14.54
CA ARG A 253 -0.70 -4.65 -14.91
C ARG A 253 -1.77 -3.98 -14.06
N PHE A 254 -1.33 -3.37 -12.96
CA PHE A 254 -2.18 -2.51 -12.17
C PHE A 254 -2.51 -1.26 -12.99
N LYS A 255 -3.78 -1.13 -13.40
CA LYS A 255 -4.30 0.15 -13.83
C LYS A 255 -4.53 0.94 -12.55
N ILE A 256 -3.53 1.71 -12.13
CA ILE A 256 -3.66 2.62 -10.99
C ILE A 256 -4.95 3.38 -11.23
N TRP A 257 -5.91 3.23 -10.30
CA TRP A 257 -7.16 3.97 -10.36
C TRP A 257 -6.79 5.44 -10.45
N LYS A 258 -7.04 6.07 -11.60
CA LYS A 258 -7.10 7.53 -11.67
C LYS A 258 -8.33 7.91 -10.86
N TRP A 259 -8.14 8.23 -9.57
CA TRP A 259 -9.13 8.95 -8.80
C TRP A 259 -9.17 10.36 -9.40
N THR A 260 -10.08 10.58 -10.34
CA THR A 260 -10.50 11.93 -10.71
C THR A 260 -11.28 12.47 -9.51
N PHE A 261 -10.71 13.49 -8.86
CA PHE A 261 -11.39 14.34 -7.89
C PHE A 261 -12.32 15.32 -8.61
#